data_AF-A0A7K9BB16-F1
#
_entry.id   AF-A0A7K9BB16-F1
#
_cell.length_a   1.000
_cell.length_b   1.000
_cell.length_c   1.000
_cell.angle_alpha   90.00
_cell.angle_beta   90.00
_cell.angle_gamma   90.00
#
_symmetry.space_group_name_H-M   'P 1'
#
loop_
_entity.id
_entity.type
_entity.pdbx_description
1 polymer ?
#
loop_
_entity_poly.entity_id
_entity_poly.type
_entity_poly.pdbx_seq_one_letter_code
_entity_poly.pdbx_strand_id
1 'polypeptide(L)'
;MGALQPGMPSPSMIPENWHLLIVDLKDCFFTIKLHPTDTPRFAFSLPPINPVPMSEFVKAREAHQFFHQNAKALHKQFQITVAEAKGIVRTCPVCSHHGPGLG
;
A
#
# COMPACT_ATOMS: atom_id res chain seq x y z
N MET A 1 5.01 35.46 11.07
CA MET A 1 4.76 35.09 9.66
C MET A 1 6.02 34.40 9.16
N GLY A 2 5.94 33.10 8.85
CA GLY A 2 7.11 32.29 8.46
C GLY A 2 7.54 32.57 7.01
N ALA A 3 8.77 32.18 6.65
CA ALA A 3 9.27 32.33 5.29
C ALA A 3 8.47 31.46 4.31
N LEU A 4 8.11 32.03 3.15
CA LEU A 4 7.47 31.31 2.05
C LEU A 4 8.47 30.32 1.45
N GLN A 5 8.06 29.07 1.25
CA GLN A 5 8.92 28.09 0.58
C GLN A 5 9.12 28.51 -0.89
N PRO A 6 10.38 28.71 -1.34
CA PRO A 6 10.66 29.02 -2.74
C PRO A 6 10.12 27.92 -3.64
N GLY A 7 9.24 28.26 -4.59
CA GLY A 7 8.68 27.32 -5.57
C GLY A 7 7.18 27.05 -5.43
N MET A 8 6.53 27.47 -4.34
CA MET A 8 5.07 27.45 -4.24
C MET A 8 4.47 28.78 -4.70
N PRO A 9 3.39 28.80 -5.51
CA PRO A 9 2.67 30.04 -5.80
C PRO A 9 2.16 30.60 -4.47
N SER A 10 2.32 31.90 -4.26
CA SER A 10 1.76 32.58 -3.09
C SER A 10 0.26 32.25 -3.01
N PRO A 11 -0.32 31.93 -1.84
CA PRO A 11 -1.76 31.68 -1.70
C PRO A 11 -2.62 32.84 -2.25
N SER A 12 -2.04 34.05 -2.32
CA SER A 12 -2.65 35.24 -2.91
C SER A 12 -2.66 35.28 -4.45
N MET A 13 -2.06 34.30 -5.14
CA MET A 13 -2.02 34.21 -6.61
C MET A 13 -3.18 33.41 -7.21
N ILE A 14 -4.10 32.90 -6.40
CA ILE A 14 -5.28 32.19 -6.89
C ILE A 14 -6.33 33.23 -7.35
N PRO A 15 -6.75 33.25 -8.63
CA PRO A 15 -7.75 34.19 -9.11
C PRO A 15 -9.11 33.99 -8.41
N GLU A 16 -9.83 35.07 -8.13
CA GLU A 16 -11.09 35.06 -7.36
C GLU A 16 -12.22 34.20 -7.98
N ASN A 17 -12.13 33.84 -9.27
CA ASN A 17 -13.14 33.06 -9.98
C ASN A 17 -12.73 31.62 -10.31
N TRP A 18 -11.68 31.09 -9.67
CA TRP A 18 -11.28 29.70 -9.90
C TRP A 18 -12.15 28.69 -9.14
N HIS A 19 -12.51 27.59 -9.80
CA HIS A 19 -13.29 26.52 -9.18
C HIS A 19 -12.38 25.67 -8.28
N LEU A 20 -12.32 26.01 -6.99
CA LEU A 20 -11.45 25.35 -6.01
C LEU A 20 -12.07 24.06 -5.47
N LEU A 21 -11.30 22.97 -5.52
CA LEU A 21 -11.61 21.71 -4.86
C LEU A 21 -10.62 21.53 -3.70
N ILE A 22 -11.12 21.59 -2.46
CA ILE A 22 -10.33 21.40 -1.25
C ILE A 22 -10.53 19.96 -0.78
N VAL A 23 -9.47 19.16 -0.77
CA VAL A 23 -9.49 17.75 -0.33
C VAL A 23 -8.63 17.61 0.92
N ASP A 24 -9.20 17.06 1.99
CA ASP A 24 -8.45 16.74 3.21
C ASP A 24 -7.59 15.49 3.00
N LEU A 25 -6.28 15.67 2.85
CA LEU A 25 -5.34 14.57 2.59
C LEU A 25 -5.21 13.58 3.75
N LYS A 26 -5.70 13.89 4.96
CA LYS A 26 -5.50 13.03 6.13
C LYS A 26 -6.21 11.68 6.01
N ASP A 27 -7.31 11.62 5.28
CA ASP A 27 -8.14 10.42 5.11
C ASP A 27 -8.47 10.10 3.63
N CYS A 28 -8.00 10.92 2.68
CA CYS A 28 -8.40 10.84 1.27
C CYS A 28 -7.34 10.18 0.37
N PHE A 29 -7.34 8.85 0.32
CA PHE A 29 -6.62 8.10 -0.72
C PHE A 29 -7.40 8.12 -2.05
N PHE A 30 -7.48 9.27 -2.72
CA PHE A 30 -8.11 9.34 -4.04
C PHE A 30 -7.10 9.18 -5.18
N THR A 31 -7.43 8.28 -6.10
CA THR A 31 -6.92 8.33 -7.49
C THR A 31 -7.72 9.40 -8.22
N ILE A 32 -7.29 10.66 -8.15
CA ILE A 32 -7.86 11.73 -8.97
C ILE A 32 -7.47 11.43 -10.42
N LYS A 33 -8.44 11.06 -11.26
CA LYS A 33 -8.19 10.84 -12.68
C LYS A 33 -7.82 12.17 -13.32
N LEU A 34 -6.53 12.35 -13.57
CA LEU A 34 -6.02 13.53 -14.25
C LEU A 34 -6.33 13.43 -15.74
N HIS A 35 -6.68 14.56 -16.35
CA HIS A 35 -6.90 14.64 -17.78
C HIS A 35 -5.56 14.38 -18.52
N PRO A 36 -5.53 13.58 -19.61
CA PRO A 36 -4.29 13.12 -20.23
C PRO A 36 -3.34 14.27 -20.61
N THR A 37 -3.88 15.38 -21.09
CA THR A 37 -3.13 16.57 -21.51
C THR A 37 -2.41 17.29 -20.36
N ASP A 38 -2.92 17.18 -19.14
CA ASP A 38 -2.40 17.90 -17.96
C ASP A 38 -1.47 17.03 -17.10
N THR A 39 -1.46 15.71 -17.36
CA THR A 39 -0.51 14.73 -16.79
C THR A 39 0.95 15.19 -16.77
N PRO A 40 1.52 15.74 -17.86
CA PRO A 40 2.94 16.14 -17.85
C PRO A 40 3.23 17.40 -17.03
N ARG A 41 2.22 18.16 -16.59
CA ARG A 41 2.38 19.44 -15.87
C ARG A 41 2.06 19.35 -14.38
N PHE A 42 1.57 18.19 -13.92
CA PHE A 42 1.22 18.02 -12.51
C PHE A 42 2.49 17.96 -11.65
N ALA A 43 2.59 18.88 -10.69
CA ALA A 43 3.79 19.15 -9.92
C ALA A 43 4.18 18.04 -8.93
N PHE A 44 3.27 17.10 -8.64
CA PHE A 44 3.55 15.94 -7.80
C PHE A 44 3.47 14.68 -8.65
N SER A 45 4.59 14.27 -9.24
CA SER A 45 4.74 12.87 -9.61
C SER A 45 4.66 12.08 -8.30
N LEU A 46 3.53 11.41 -8.04
CA LEU A 46 3.53 10.36 -7.03
C LEU A 46 4.68 9.43 -7.43
N PRO A 47 5.67 9.16 -6.55
CA PRO A 47 6.69 8.21 -6.91
C PRO A 47 5.94 6.93 -7.30
N PRO A 48 6.26 6.29 -8.45
CA PRO A 48 5.77 4.96 -8.70
C PRO A 48 6.08 4.18 -7.42
N ILE A 49 5.04 3.62 -6.78
CA ILE A 49 5.16 2.78 -5.58
C ILE A 49 6.41 1.95 -5.81
N ASN A 50 7.50 2.23 -5.10
CA ASN A 50 8.77 1.57 -5.36
C ASN A 50 8.46 0.08 -5.19
N PRO A 51 8.42 -0.72 -6.27
CA PRO A 51 8.13 -2.13 -6.14
C PRO A 51 9.42 -2.75 -5.64
N VAL A 52 9.77 -2.46 -4.38
CA VAL A 52 10.81 -3.21 -3.70
C VAL A 52 10.38 -4.66 -3.85
N PRO A 53 11.21 -5.51 -4.47
CA PRO A 53 10.84 -6.90 -4.64
C PRO A 53 10.67 -7.49 -3.24
N MET A 54 9.43 -7.62 -2.81
CA MET A 54 9.07 -8.21 -1.53
C MET A 54 9.43 -9.68 -1.58
N SER A 55 10.15 -10.17 -0.57
CA SER A 55 10.47 -11.59 -0.48
C SER A 55 9.19 -12.43 -0.47
N GLU A 56 9.28 -13.64 -1.02
CA GLU A 56 8.15 -14.58 -1.04
C GLU A 56 7.64 -14.90 0.37
N PHE A 57 8.52 -14.84 1.38
CA PHE A 57 8.13 -14.97 2.78
C PHE A 57 7.16 -13.87 3.23
N VAL A 58 7.43 -12.61 2.87
CA VAL A 58 6.56 -11.50 3.27
C VAL A 58 5.21 -11.58 2.53
N LYS A 59 5.22 -11.91 1.24
CA LYS A 59 4.00 -12.16 0.47
C LYS A 59 3.16 -13.30 1.07
N ALA A 60 3.81 -14.40 1.45
CA ALA A 60 3.16 -15.54 2.09
C ALA A 60 2.53 -15.18 3.44
N ARG A 61 3.23 -14.37 4.25
CA ARG A 61 2.71 -13.90 5.54
C ARG A 61 1.49 -13.00 5.36
N GLU A 62 1.54 -12.07 4.42
CA GLU A 62 0.38 -11.20 4.10
C GLU A 62 -0.80 -12.03 3.60
N ALA A 63 -0.58 -12.95 2.65
CA ALA A 63 -1.64 -13.83 2.16
C ALA A 63 -2.26 -14.69 3.28
N HIS A 64 -1.45 -15.25 4.18
CA HIS A 64 -1.95 -15.99 5.33
C HIS A 64 -2.74 -15.11 6.29
N GLN A 65 -2.36 -13.84 6.47
CA GLN A 65 -3.12 -12.90 7.30
C GLN A 65 -4.54 -12.67 6.77
N PHE A 66 -4.74 -12.68 5.46
CA PHE A 66 -6.06 -12.51 4.85
C PHE A 66 -6.87 -13.81 4.76
N PHE A 67 -6.22 -14.92 4.41
CA PHE A 67 -6.90 -16.15 4.01
C PHE A 67 -6.72 -17.32 4.97
N HIS A 68 -5.86 -17.19 6.00
CA HIS A 68 -5.57 -18.23 6.99
C HIS A 68 -5.25 -19.61 6.38
N GLN A 69 -4.55 -19.62 5.24
CA GLN A 69 -4.17 -20.82 4.50
C GLN A 69 -3.24 -21.74 5.31
N ASN A 70 -3.36 -23.05 5.13
CA ASN A 70 -2.48 -24.00 5.82
C ASN A 70 -1.03 -23.96 5.28
N ALA A 71 -0.08 -24.52 6.03
CA ALA A 71 1.35 -24.45 5.69
C ALA A 71 1.69 -25.13 4.33
N LYS A 72 0.93 -26.17 3.94
CA LYS A 72 1.12 -26.88 2.68
C LYS A 72 0.73 -25.99 1.49
N ALA A 73 -0.36 -25.25 1.60
CA ALA A 73 -0.78 -24.27 0.60
C ALA A 73 0.26 -23.15 0.44
N LEU A 74 0.73 -22.57 1.56
CA LEU A 74 1.74 -21.51 1.53
C LEU A 74 3.07 -21.95 0.89
N HIS A 75 3.57 -23.14 1.25
CA HIS A 75 4.77 -23.71 0.63
C HIS A 75 4.62 -23.85 -0.89
N LYS A 76 3.45 -24.33 -1.35
CA LYS A 76 3.18 -24.54 -2.77
C LYS A 76 3.01 -23.22 -3.54
N GLN A 77 2.33 -22.23 -2.95
CA GLN A 77 1.99 -20.96 -3.60
C GLN A 77 3.19 -20.00 -3.70
N PHE A 78 3.99 -19.92 -2.63
CA PHE A 78 5.07 -18.94 -2.52
C PHE A 78 6.47 -19.55 -2.59
N GLN A 79 6.58 -20.88 -2.72
CA GLN A 79 7.85 -21.59 -2.83
C GLN A 79 8.83 -21.35 -1.66
N ILE A 80 8.31 -20.86 -0.52
CA ILE A 80 9.06 -20.72 0.74
C ILE A 80 9.31 -22.08 1.37
N THR A 81 10.24 -22.22 2.30
CA THR A 81 10.50 -23.50 2.97
C THR A 81 9.30 -23.96 3.81
N VAL A 82 9.17 -25.28 4.01
CA VAL A 82 8.13 -25.84 4.90
C VAL A 82 8.28 -25.31 6.35
N ALA A 83 9.52 -25.04 6.78
CA ALA A 83 9.79 -24.46 8.09
C ALA A 83 9.24 -23.03 8.20
N GLU A 84 9.46 -22.19 7.19
CA GLU A 84 8.90 -20.84 7.11
C GLU A 84 7.37 -20.86 7.08
N ALA A 85 6.77 -21.71 6.25
CA ALA A 85 5.32 -21.84 6.16
C ALA A 85 4.69 -22.28 7.49
N LYS A 86 5.32 -23.24 8.20
CA LYS A 86 4.89 -23.63 9.55
C LYS A 86 5.08 -22.51 10.57
N GLY A 87 6.14 -21.72 10.44
CA GLY A 87 6.38 -20.53 11.25
C GLY A 87 5.22 -19.53 11.14
N ILE A 88 4.82 -19.20 9.92
CA ILE A 88 3.69 -18.29 9.63
C ILE A 88 2.41 -18.76 10.35
N VAL A 89 2.02 -20.02 10.13
CA VAL A 89 0.80 -20.59 10.74
C VAL A 89 0.88 -20.61 12.27
N ARG A 90 2.04 -20.97 12.85
CA ARG A 90 2.25 -21.03 14.31
C ARG A 90 2.18 -19.65 14.97
N THR A 91 2.64 -18.61 14.29
CA THR A 91 2.59 -17.22 14.80
C THR A 91 1.23 -16.55 14.61
N CYS A 92 0.31 -17.15 13.85
CA CYS A 92 -1.01 -16.58 13.63
C CYS A 92 -1.89 -16.75 14.89
N PRO A 93 -2.44 -15.67 15.49
CA PRO A 93 -3.25 -15.77 16.70
C PRO A 93 -4.54 -16.58 16.49
N VAL A 94 -5.03 -16.66 15.24
CA VAL A 94 -6.22 -17.43 14.88
C VAL A 94 -5.87 -18.91 14.67
N CYS A 95 -4.79 -19.19 13.94
CA CYS A 95 -4.45 -20.55 13.55
C CYS A 95 -3.57 -21.30 14.56
N SER A 96 -2.88 -20.62 15.49
CA SER A 96 -1.94 -21.23 16.44
C SER A 96 -2.60 -22.25 17.37
N HIS A 97 -3.87 -22.03 17.71
CA HIS A 97 -4.66 -22.90 18.57
C HIS A 97 -5.38 -24.02 17.82
N HIS A 98 -5.44 -23.92 16.50
CA HIS A 98 -5.97 -24.98 15.65
C HIS A 98 -4.82 -25.96 15.38
N GLY A 99 -4.82 -27.08 16.09
CA GLY A 99 -3.97 -28.24 15.75
C GLY A 99 -4.18 -28.65 14.29
N PRO A 100 -3.35 -29.56 13.74
CA PRO A 100 -3.38 -29.93 12.32
C PRO A 100 -4.74 -30.56 11.95
N GLY A 101 -5.70 -29.72 11.62
CA GLY A 101 -7.01 -30.07 11.12
C GLY A 101 -6.89 -30.47 9.66
N LEU A 102 -6.91 -31.80 9.45
CA LEU A 102 -7.23 -32.57 8.25
C LEU A 102 -7.57 -31.75 6.98
N GLY A 103 -6.74 -31.94 5.94
CA GLY A 103 -7.01 -31.52 4.54
C GLY A 103 -5.77 -31.21 3.74
#